data_AF-A0A8J7X2F0-F1
#
_entry.id   AF-A0A8J7X2F0-F1
#
_cell.length_a   1.000
_cell.length_b   1.000
_cell.length_c   1.000
_cell.angle_alpha   90.00
_cell.angle_beta   90.00
_cell.angle_gamma   90.00
#
_symmetry.space_group_name_H-M   'P 1'
#
loop_
_entity.id
_entity.type
_entity.pdbx_description
1 polymer ?
#
loop_
_entity_poly.entity_id
_entity_poly.type
_entity_poly.pdbx_seq_one_letter_code
_entity_poly.pdbx_strand_id
1 'polypeptide(L)'
;MEDISPKKLAQSILEKHDRLIMEYSVEVDRAKQVNMLREKKDQLLHWVEENGSKDKYSKELTETEAELENLMGSFEIKSQNYYNDLEARVKDHMKAKEYWIEKIGELKT
;
A
#
# COMPACT_ATOMS: atom_id res chain seq x y z
N MET A 1 -9.51 -28.52 26.36
CA MET A 1 -8.75 -27.69 25.40
C MET A 1 -8.56 -28.56 24.18
N GLU A 2 -8.97 -28.12 22.99
CA GLU A 2 -8.62 -28.84 21.76
C GLU A 2 -7.10 -28.75 21.57
N ASP A 3 -6.45 -29.90 21.39
CA ASP A 3 -5.04 -29.95 21.03
C ASP A 3 -4.86 -29.40 19.61
N ILE A 4 -4.25 -28.20 19.51
CA ILE A 4 -3.85 -27.62 18.24
C ILE A 4 -2.63 -28.41 17.73
N SER A 5 -2.78 -29.07 16.58
CA SER A 5 -1.64 -29.74 15.94
C SER A 5 -0.63 -28.70 15.40
N PRO A 6 0.66 -29.05 15.32
CA PRO A 6 1.68 -28.17 14.73
C PRO A 6 1.29 -27.66 13.32
N LYS A 7 0.61 -28.51 12.53
CA LYS A 7 0.12 -28.15 11.20
C LYS A 7 -1.00 -27.10 11.25
N LYS A 8 -1.98 -27.25 12.15
CA LYS A 8 -3.05 -26.25 12.35
C LYS A 8 -2.48 -24.92 12.82
N LEU A 9 -1.48 -24.94 13.69
CA LEU A 9 -0.81 -23.73 14.14
C LEU A 9 -0.08 -23.01 12.99
N ALA A 10 0.66 -23.75 12.17
CA ALA A 10 1.36 -23.20 11.01
C ALA A 10 0.39 -22.61 9.97
N GLN A 11 -0.75 -23.27 9.73
CA GLN A 11 -1.82 -22.73 8.87
C GLN A 11 -2.37 -21.40 9.41
N SER A 12 -2.65 -21.32 10.72
CA SER A 12 -3.11 -20.07 11.33
C SER A 12 -2.06 -18.95 11.24
N ILE A 13 -0.76 -19.29 11.28
CA ILE A 13 0.32 -18.31 11.08
C ILE A 13 0.33 -17.80 9.63
N LEU A 14 0.13 -18.67 8.63
CA LEU A 14 0.01 -18.25 7.23
C LEU A 14 -1.15 -17.27 7.02
N GLU A 15 -2.34 -17.59 7.54
CA GLU A 15 -3.51 -16.71 7.45
C GLU A 15 -3.26 -15.34 8.06
N LYS A 16 -2.50 -15.28 9.17
CA LYS A 16 -2.10 -14.01 9.79
C LYS A 16 -1.13 -13.22 8.92
N HIS A 17 -0.14 -13.88 8.31
CA HIS A 17 0.76 -13.23 7.36
C HIS A 17 0.01 -12.68 6.15
N ASP A 18 -0.93 -13.45 5.58
CA ASP A 18 -1.75 -13.01 4.45
C ASP A 18 -2.56 -11.76 4.78
N ARG A 19 -3.20 -11.74 5.95
CA ARG A 19 -3.94 -10.57 6.40
C ARG A 19 -3.02 -9.35 6.56
N LEU A 20 -1.87 -9.49 7.21
CA LEU A 20 -0.94 -8.38 7.42
C LEU A 20 -0.33 -7.86 6.11
N ILE A 21 -0.01 -8.76 5.17
CA ILE A 21 0.45 -8.38 3.83
C ILE A 21 -0.62 -7.54 3.13
N MET A 22 -1.87 -7.99 3.14
CA MET A 22 -2.99 -7.26 2.53
C MET A 22 -3.17 -5.87 3.17
N GLU A 23 -3.24 -5.80 4.50
CA GLU A 23 -3.44 -4.55 5.24
C GLU A 23 -2.32 -3.53 4.94
N TYR A 24 -1.06 -3.96 5.01
CA TYR A 24 0.07 -3.05 4.76
C TYR A 24 0.22 -2.67 3.29
N SER A 25 -0.09 -3.58 2.36
CA SER A 25 0.00 -3.29 0.92
C SER A 25 -1.01 -2.22 0.50
N VAL A 26 -2.23 -2.28 1.03
CA VAL A 26 -3.26 -1.25 0.76
C VAL A 26 -2.79 0.14 1.20
N GLU A 27 -2.18 0.26 2.37
CA GLU A 27 -1.65 1.52 2.88
C GLU A 27 -0.46 2.04 2.04
N VAL A 28 0.45 1.15 1.63
CA VAL A 28 1.58 1.49 0.74
C VAL A 28 1.09 1.94 -0.63
N ASP A 29 0.11 1.26 -1.21
CA ASP A 29 -0.43 1.59 -2.53
C ASP A 29 -1.16 2.94 -2.51
N ARG A 30 -1.92 3.23 -1.45
CA ARG A 30 -2.53 4.56 -1.24
C ARG A 30 -1.47 5.66 -1.15
N ALA A 31 -0.39 5.44 -0.42
CA ALA A 31 0.71 6.40 -0.34
C ALA A 31 1.35 6.66 -1.71
N LYS A 32 1.57 5.60 -2.50
CA LYS A 32 2.07 5.70 -3.88
C LYS A 32 1.12 6.50 -4.77
N GLN A 33 -0.18 6.26 -4.68
CA GLN A 33 -1.21 7.02 -5.40
C GLN A 33 -1.19 8.51 -5.04
N VAL A 34 -1.13 8.85 -3.74
CA VAL A 34 -1.01 10.25 -3.30
C VAL A 34 0.23 10.92 -3.88
N ASN A 35 1.38 10.24 -3.86
CA ASN A 35 2.63 10.78 -4.39
C ASN A 35 2.54 11.03 -5.90
N MET A 36 1.99 10.08 -6.67
CA MET A 36 1.80 10.26 -8.12
C MET A 36 0.85 11.42 -8.44
N LEU A 37 -0.25 11.54 -7.70
CA LEU A 37 -1.20 12.63 -7.91
C LEU A 37 -0.61 14.00 -7.53
N ARG A 38 0.25 14.07 -6.50
CA ARG A 38 1.00 15.29 -6.17
C ARG A 38 1.96 15.67 -7.28
N GLU A 39 2.73 14.72 -7.80
CA GLU A 39 3.63 14.96 -8.93
C GLU A 39 2.87 15.43 -10.18
N LYS A 40 1.73 14.79 -10.48
CA LYS A 40 0.82 15.22 -11.56
C LYS A 40 0.31 16.64 -11.33
N LYS A 41 -0.11 16.97 -10.10
CA LYS A 41 -0.57 18.31 -9.73
C LYS A 41 0.53 19.36 -9.95
N ASP A 42 1.73 19.09 -9.46
CA ASP A 42 2.88 20.00 -9.58
C ASP A 42 3.19 20.26 -11.07
N GLN A 43 3.19 19.21 -11.89
CA GLN A 43 3.42 19.34 -13.33
C GLN A 43 2.31 20.15 -14.04
N LEU A 44 1.05 19.95 -13.66
CA LEU A 44 -0.09 20.70 -14.19
C LEU A 44 -0.03 22.18 -13.79
N LEU A 45 0.34 22.48 -12.54
CA LEU A 45 0.55 23.86 -12.08
C LEU A 45 1.64 24.56 -12.90
N HIS A 46 2.79 23.91 -13.08
CA HIS A 46 3.86 24.43 -13.93
C HIS A 46 3.36 24.74 -15.35
N TRP A 47 2.59 23.85 -15.98
CA TRP A 47 2.07 24.11 -17.32
C TRP A 47 1.02 25.22 -17.40
N VAL A 48 0.18 25.37 -16.37
CA VAL A 48 -0.79 26.46 -16.28
C VAL A 48 -0.07 27.80 -16.14
N GLU A 49 0.99 27.86 -15.33
CA GLU A 49 1.75 29.08 -15.06
C GLU A 49 2.66 29.48 -16.22
N GLU A 50 3.35 28.53 -16.86
CA GLU A 50 4.38 28.83 -17.87
C GLU A 50 3.83 28.97 -19.31
N ASN A 51 2.82 28.18 -19.70
CA ASN A 51 2.40 28.10 -21.11
C ASN A 51 1.21 28.99 -21.47
N GLY A 52 0.69 29.81 -20.54
CA GLY A 52 -0.49 30.66 -20.75
C GLY A 52 -1.76 29.89 -21.15
N SER A 53 -1.72 28.55 -21.15
CA SER A 53 -2.76 27.65 -21.61
C SER A 53 -3.66 27.26 -20.43
N LYS A 54 -4.09 28.27 -19.67
CA LYS A 54 -4.89 28.11 -18.45
C LYS A 54 -6.12 27.24 -18.68
N ASP A 55 -6.76 27.37 -19.84
CA ASP A 55 -7.97 26.60 -20.18
C ASP A 55 -7.69 25.14 -20.57
N LYS A 56 -6.47 24.83 -21.04
CA LYS A 56 -6.12 23.48 -21.52
C LYS A 56 -5.89 22.51 -20.37
N TYR A 57 -5.32 22.98 -19.26
CA TYR A 57 -4.89 22.15 -18.13
C TYR A 57 -5.68 22.39 -16.84
N SER A 58 -6.52 23.44 -16.77
CA SER A 58 -7.31 23.75 -15.57
C SER A 58 -8.30 22.66 -15.20
N LYS A 59 -8.91 22.00 -16.20
CA LYS A 59 -9.84 20.89 -15.98
C LYS A 59 -9.12 19.71 -15.32
N GLU A 60 -8.06 19.19 -15.94
CA GLU A 60 -7.24 18.11 -15.37
C GLU A 60 -6.63 18.47 -14.02
N LEU A 61 -6.26 19.75 -13.78
CA LEU A 61 -5.78 20.21 -12.48
C LEU A 61 -6.89 20.08 -11.43
N THR A 62 -8.09 20.60 -11.71
CA THR A 62 -9.26 20.50 -10.82
C THR A 62 -9.61 19.04 -10.51
N GLU A 63 -9.60 18.17 -11.53
CA GLU A 63 -9.87 16.75 -11.35
C GLU A 63 -8.81 16.07 -10.48
N THR A 64 -7.53 16.40 -10.68
CA THR A 64 -6.43 15.86 -9.88
C THR A 64 -6.50 16.34 -8.42
N GLU A 65 -6.89 17.59 -8.18
CA GLU A 65 -7.10 18.12 -6.84
C GLU A 65 -8.26 17.44 -6.12
N ALA A 66 -9.39 17.21 -6.82
CA ALA A 66 -10.53 16.49 -6.26
C ALA A 66 -10.17 15.02 -5.96
N GLU A 67 -9.39 14.36 -6.83
CA GLU A 67 -8.91 13.00 -6.58
C GLU A 67 -8.00 12.94 -5.35
N LEU A 68 -7.07 13.90 -5.20
CA LEU A 68 -6.22 14.03 -4.01
C LEU A 68 -7.05 14.24 -2.75
N GLU A 69 -8.05 15.14 -2.78
CA GLU A 69 -8.91 15.43 -1.63
C GLU A 69 -9.71 14.19 -1.21
N ASN A 70 -10.30 13.48 -2.17
CA ASN A 70 -11.04 12.23 -1.91
C ASN A 70 -10.14 11.15 -1.30
N LEU A 71 -8.93 10.98 -1.86
CA LEU A 71 -7.98 10.00 -1.37
C LEU A 71 -7.50 10.36 0.05
N MET A 72 -7.14 11.63 0.29
CA MET A 72 -6.68 12.12 1.59
C MET A 72 -7.78 12.19 2.65
N GLY A 73 -9.03 12.45 2.28
CA GLY A 73 -10.16 12.49 3.23
C GLY A 73 -10.42 11.15 3.91
N SER A 74 -9.96 10.04 3.31
CA SER A 74 -10.07 8.68 3.85
C SER A 74 -8.72 8.10 4.29
N PHE A 75 -7.63 8.85 4.18
CA PHE A 75 -6.25 8.37 4.35
C PHE A 75 -5.44 9.30 5.25
N GLU A 76 -4.95 8.76 6.37
CA GLU A 76 -4.10 9.53 7.27
C GLU A 76 -2.71 9.73 6.65
N ILE A 77 -2.29 10.98 6.43
CA ILE A 77 -0.96 11.26 5.90
C ILE A 77 0.10 10.97 6.97
N LYS A 78 0.78 9.84 6.84
CA LYS A 78 2.01 9.52 7.56
C LYS A 78 3.25 10.00 6.79
N SER A 79 4.42 9.93 7.44
CA SER A 79 5.70 10.27 6.82
C SER A 79 6.10 9.26 5.75
N GLN A 80 6.94 9.67 4.78
CA GLN A 80 7.52 8.75 3.80
C GLN A 80 8.26 7.59 4.46
N ASN A 81 8.92 7.84 5.60
CA ASN A 81 9.60 6.80 6.38
C ASN A 81 8.63 5.73 6.87
N TYR A 82 7.44 6.11 7.34
CA TYR A 82 6.42 5.15 7.75
C TYR A 82 6.01 4.22 6.61
N TYR A 83 5.82 4.74 5.39
CA TYR A 83 5.45 3.90 4.25
C TYR A 83 6.59 3.01 3.77
N ASN A 84 7.83 3.49 3.83
CA ASN A 84 9.02 2.67 3.58
C ASN A 84 9.10 1.52 4.59
N ASP A 85 8.80 1.79 5.88
CA ASP A 85 8.75 0.78 6.93
C ASP A 85 7.63 -0.24 6.68
N LEU A 86 6.44 0.19 6.24
CA LEU A 86 5.36 -0.71 5.85
C LEU A 86 5.76 -1.59 4.66
N GLU A 87 6.39 -1.02 3.63
CA GLU A 87 6.86 -1.79 2.47
C GLU A 87 7.92 -2.82 2.86
N ALA A 88 8.81 -2.47 3.80
CA ALA A 88 9.76 -3.42 4.37
C ALA A 88 9.04 -4.55 5.13
N ARG A 89 8.03 -4.22 5.95
CA ARG A 89 7.21 -5.22 6.68
C ARG A 89 6.44 -6.15 5.75
N VAL A 90 5.91 -5.65 4.62
CA VAL A 90 5.29 -6.49 3.59
C VAL A 90 6.30 -7.52 3.09
N LYS A 91 7.52 -7.10 2.74
CA LYS A 91 8.59 -8.00 2.29
C LYS A 91 8.96 -9.04 3.35
N ASP A 92 9.04 -8.63 4.61
CA ASP A 92 9.34 -9.54 5.72
C ASP A 92 8.22 -10.57 5.93
N HIS A 93 6.95 -10.16 5.84
CA HIS A 93 5.82 -11.09 5.92
C HIS A 93 5.76 -12.04 4.73
N MET A 94 6.07 -11.59 3.51
CA MET A 94 6.15 -12.47 2.34
C MET A 94 7.20 -13.57 2.53
N LYS A 95 8.41 -13.19 2.99
CA LYS A 95 9.49 -14.16 3.29
C LYS A 95 9.10 -15.12 4.41
N ALA A 96 8.48 -14.61 5.49
CA ALA A 96 8.02 -15.45 6.59
C ALA A 96 6.92 -16.42 6.12
N LYS A 97 6.02 -15.97 5.24
CA LYS A 97 5.00 -16.82 4.62
C LYS A 97 5.62 -17.93 3.79
N GLU A 98 6.59 -17.63 2.93
CA GLU A 98 7.33 -18.62 2.14
C GLU A 98 7.96 -19.69 3.04
N TYR A 99 8.65 -19.28 4.11
CA TYR A 99 9.20 -20.19 5.11
C TYR A 99 8.13 -21.12 5.72
N TRP A 100 6.98 -20.57 6.12
CA TRP A 100 5.92 -21.38 6.74
C TRP A 100 5.23 -22.32 5.74
N ILE A 101 5.13 -21.95 4.46
CA ILE A 101 4.65 -22.83 3.39
C ILE A 101 5.57 -24.05 3.27
N GLU A 102 6.89 -23.84 3.23
CA GLU A 102 7.87 -24.92 3.21
C GLU A 102 7.76 -25.82 4.45
N LYS A 103 7.67 -25.21 5.64
CA LYS A 103 7.53 -25.97 6.90
C LYS A 103 6.26 -26.79 6.98
N ILE A 104 5.13 -26.32 6.46
CA ILE A 104 3.91 -27.13 6.41
C ILE A 104 4.08 -28.36 5.49
N GLY A 105 4.85 -28.23 4.41
CA GLY A 105 5.18 -29.36 3.53
C GLY A 105 6.03 -30.44 4.23
N GLU A 106 6.87 -30.04 5.18
CA GLU A 106 7.71 -30.95 5.99
C GLU A 106 6.93 -31.64 7.13
N LEU A 107 5.86 -31.02 7.64
CA LEU A 107 5.05 -31.55 8.72
C LEU A 107 4.19 -32.72 8.20
N LYS A 108 4.62 -33.96 8.49
CA LYS A 108 3.83 -35.17 8.26
C LYS A 108 2.47 -35.06 8.97
N THR A 109 1.43 -35.52 8.28
CA THR A 109 0.02 -35.59 8.74
C THR A 109 -0.12 -36.22 10.11
#